data_AF-A0A7M3ZSK4-F1
#
_entry.id   AF-A0A7M3ZSK4-F1
#
_cell.length_a   1.000
_cell.length_b   1.000
_cell.length_c   1.000
_cell.angle_alpha   90.00
_cell.angle_beta   90.00
_cell.angle_gamma   90.00
#
_symmetry.space_group_name_H-M   'P 1'
#
loop_
_entity.id
_entity.type
_entity.pdbx_description
1 polymer ?
#
loop_
_entity_poly.entity_id
_entity_poly.type
_entity_poly.pdbx_seq_one_letter_code
_entity_poly.pdbx_strand_id
1 'polypeptide(L)'
;MRASVVQGMPDDLPPHPGTDDTVDHAPNRRQILTEPQKRLAVENALRYVHPNHHDVLGPEFLEELNTYGRIIMRRFRPVDHAIKAYPLDAYPARSRQAASIMLMIQNNLDPAVAQFPHELITYGGNGSVFQNWAQYRLVMKYLSEMSDDQTLAMYSGHPLGLFPSNPEAPRVVVTNGMVIPNHSSQDDYERMNALGVTQYGQMTAGSYMYIGPQGIVHGTTITLLNAARLHLGLPDEATLAGITFVTSGLGGMSGAQAKAATIAGAACI
;
A
#
# COMPACT_ATOMS: atom_id res chain seq x y z
N MET A 1 -14.38 -9.75 -10.42
CA MET A 1 -14.25 -9.44 -8.96
C MET A 1 -14.45 -10.65 -8.04
N ARG A 2 -15.69 -11.08 -7.69
CA ARG A 2 -15.90 -12.14 -6.66
C ARG A 2 -15.05 -13.40 -6.89
N ALA A 3 -15.06 -13.94 -8.10
CA ALA A 3 -14.26 -15.12 -8.44
C ALA A 3 -12.75 -14.87 -8.32
N SER A 4 -12.28 -13.68 -8.73
CA SER A 4 -10.88 -13.30 -8.61
C SER A 4 -10.41 -13.13 -7.17
N VAL A 5 -11.29 -12.69 -6.25
CA VAL A 5 -10.94 -12.50 -4.82
C VAL A 5 -10.72 -13.84 -4.13
N VAL A 6 -11.58 -14.83 -4.37
CA VAL A 6 -11.49 -16.13 -3.70
C VAL A 6 -10.40 -17.04 -4.27
N GLN A 7 -9.97 -16.80 -5.52
CA GLN A 7 -9.02 -17.68 -6.22
C GLN A 7 -7.66 -17.75 -5.54
N GLY A 8 -7.17 -16.64 -4.98
CA GLY A 8 -5.77 -16.53 -4.58
C GLY A 8 -4.83 -16.65 -5.79
N MET A 9 -3.76 -17.42 -5.65
CA MET A 9 -2.83 -17.68 -6.75
C MET A 9 -3.49 -18.61 -7.78
N PRO A 10 -3.58 -18.21 -9.06
CA PRO A 10 -4.18 -19.05 -10.09
C PRO A 10 -3.29 -20.25 -10.40
N ASP A 11 -3.91 -21.40 -10.69
CA ASP A 11 -3.19 -22.63 -11.09
C ASP A 11 -2.54 -22.47 -12.46
N ASP A 12 -3.20 -21.78 -13.40
CA ASP A 12 -2.66 -21.44 -14.72
C ASP A 12 -2.11 -20.01 -14.74
N LEU A 13 -1.04 -19.79 -15.50
CA LEU A 13 -0.47 -18.44 -15.63
C LEU A 13 -1.42 -17.54 -16.41
N PRO A 14 -1.89 -16.43 -15.82
CA PRO A 14 -2.67 -15.44 -16.57
C PRO A 14 -1.76 -14.77 -17.61
N PRO A 15 -2.33 -14.20 -18.69
CA PRO A 15 -1.55 -13.44 -19.67
C PRO A 15 -0.83 -12.26 -19.00
N HIS A 16 0.36 -11.93 -19.50
CA HIS A 16 1.10 -10.78 -18.98
C HIS A 16 0.35 -9.48 -19.34
N PRO A 17 0.01 -8.61 -18.38
CA PRO A 17 -0.89 -7.48 -18.63
C PRO A 17 -0.23 -6.30 -19.36
N GLY A 18 1.10 -6.35 -19.56
CA GLY A 18 1.84 -5.24 -20.15
C GLY A 18 1.95 -4.03 -19.22
N THR A 19 2.22 -2.87 -19.80
CA THR A 19 2.21 -1.57 -19.13
C THR A 19 0.91 -0.86 -19.44
N ASP A 20 0.40 -0.08 -18.49
CA ASP A 20 -0.86 0.64 -18.61
C ASP A 20 -0.61 2.14 -18.39
N ASP A 21 -0.48 2.88 -19.48
CA ASP A 21 -0.12 4.30 -19.47
C ASP A 21 -1.26 5.22 -18.98
N THR A 22 -2.40 4.66 -18.56
CA THR A 22 -3.52 5.44 -18.02
C THR A 22 -3.36 5.79 -16.54
N VAL A 23 -2.37 5.22 -15.86
CA VAL A 23 -2.05 5.50 -14.46
C VAL A 23 -0.58 5.89 -14.29
N ASP A 24 -0.29 6.63 -13.23
CA ASP A 24 1.10 6.91 -12.86
C ASP A 24 1.82 5.63 -12.39
N HIS A 25 3.09 5.52 -12.77
CA HIS A 25 3.96 4.41 -12.41
C HIS A 25 5.10 4.87 -11.49
N ALA A 26 5.43 4.01 -10.52
CA ALA A 26 6.49 4.33 -9.58
C ALA A 26 7.86 4.39 -10.29
N PRO A 27 8.75 5.33 -9.92
CA PRO A 27 10.10 5.37 -10.49
C PRO A 27 10.89 4.10 -10.19
N ASN A 28 11.86 3.78 -11.04
CA ASN A 28 12.75 2.64 -10.82
C ASN A 28 13.51 2.80 -9.50
N ARG A 29 13.67 1.70 -8.75
CA ARG A 29 14.46 1.69 -7.50
C ARG A 29 15.94 1.53 -7.81
N ARG A 30 16.78 1.93 -6.85
CA ARG A 30 18.24 1.75 -6.93
C ARG A 30 18.59 0.26 -7.05
N GLN A 31 19.46 -0.05 -8.01
CA GLN A 31 20.02 -1.39 -8.20
C GLN A 31 21.11 -1.65 -7.16
N ILE A 32 20.72 -2.12 -5.97
CA ILE A 32 21.63 -2.32 -4.82
C ILE A 32 22.05 -3.79 -4.61
N LEU A 33 21.34 -4.74 -5.21
CA LEU A 33 21.59 -6.16 -5.00
C LEU A 33 22.81 -6.65 -5.78
N THR A 34 23.64 -7.46 -5.13
CA THR A 34 24.68 -8.25 -5.79
C THR A 34 24.06 -9.41 -6.59
N GLU A 35 24.80 -10.03 -7.49
CA GLU A 35 24.28 -11.17 -8.29
C GLU A 35 23.76 -12.35 -7.43
N PRO A 36 24.45 -12.79 -6.35
CA PRO A 36 23.87 -13.77 -5.43
C PRO A 36 22.57 -13.30 -4.77
N GLN A 37 22.46 -12.01 -4.44
CA GLN A 37 21.25 -11.43 -3.85
C GLN A 37 20.11 -11.30 -4.85
N LYS A 38 20.39 -11.01 -6.13
CA LYS A 38 19.36 -11.04 -7.18
C LYS A 38 18.80 -12.44 -7.36
N ARG A 39 19.66 -13.47 -7.37
CA ARG A 39 19.22 -14.87 -7.37
C ARG A 39 18.31 -15.16 -6.18
N LEU A 40 18.72 -14.77 -4.97
CA LEU A 40 17.92 -14.93 -3.76
C LEU A 40 16.58 -14.17 -3.83
N ALA A 41 16.55 -12.97 -4.42
CA ALA A 41 15.30 -12.23 -4.62
C ALA A 41 14.31 -12.99 -5.53
N VAL A 42 14.81 -13.56 -6.63
CA VAL A 42 14.01 -14.39 -7.54
C VAL A 42 13.53 -15.67 -6.83
N GLU A 43 14.41 -16.38 -6.12
CA GLU A 43 14.03 -17.54 -5.30
C GLU A 43 12.95 -17.18 -4.28
N ASN A 44 13.11 -16.05 -3.59
CA ASN A 44 12.14 -15.53 -2.62
C ASN A 44 10.77 -15.25 -3.24
N ALA A 45 10.75 -14.74 -4.47
CA ALA A 45 9.54 -14.45 -5.24
C ALA A 45 8.86 -15.75 -5.73
N LEU A 46 9.64 -16.75 -6.17
CA LEU A 46 9.13 -18.02 -6.66
C LEU A 46 8.46 -18.88 -5.57
N ARG A 47 8.70 -18.60 -4.28
CA ARG A 47 8.00 -19.27 -3.16
C ARG A 47 6.47 -19.14 -3.21
N TYR A 48 5.94 -18.11 -3.87
CA TYR A 48 4.50 -17.88 -4.01
C TYR A 48 3.87 -18.66 -5.17
N VAL A 49 4.68 -19.30 -6.02
CA VAL A 49 4.26 -19.86 -7.30
C VAL A 49 4.51 -21.36 -7.30
N HIS A 50 3.58 -22.12 -7.87
CA HIS A 50 3.75 -23.55 -8.10
C HIS A 50 5.02 -23.84 -8.95
N PRO A 51 5.83 -24.88 -8.61
CA PRO A 51 7.09 -25.19 -9.29
C PRO A 51 7.02 -25.33 -10.82
N ASN A 52 5.90 -25.84 -11.35
CA ASN A 52 5.70 -26.00 -12.80
C ASN A 52 5.82 -24.68 -13.60
N HIS A 53 5.70 -23.54 -12.94
CA HIS A 53 5.78 -22.22 -13.58
C HIS A 53 7.13 -21.52 -13.37
N HIS A 54 8.05 -22.12 -12.61
CA HIS A 54 9.31 -21.48 -12.24
C HIS A 54 10.21 -21.21 -13.46
N ASP A 55 10.20 -22.09 -14.46
CA ASP A 55 10.99 -21.90 -15.70
C ASP A 55 10.53 -20.68 -16.52
N VAL A 56 9.25 -20.33 -16.41
CA VAL A 56 8.67 -19.17 -17.10
C VAL A 56 8.82 -17.91 -16.26
N LEU A 57 8.50 -17.97 -14.97
CA LEU A 57 8.47 -16.80 -14.10
C LEU A 57 9.83 -16.40 -13.54
N GLY A 58 10.79 -17.32 -13.43
CA GLY A 58 12.13 -17.00 -12.97
C GLY A 58 12.79 -15.91 -13.82
N PRO A 59 12.87 -16.08 -15.16
CA PRO A 59 13.35 -15.04 -16.07
C PRO A 59 12.51 -13.75 -16.02
N GLU A 60 11.18 -13.85 -15.93
CA GLU A 60 10.29 -12.69 -15.85
C GLU A 60 10.54 -11.86 -14.58
N PHE A 61 10.67 -12.51 -13.43
CA PHE A 61 10.98 -11.84 -12.16
C PHE A 61 12.38 -11.25 -12.15
N LEU A 62 13.35 -11.91 -12.77
CA LEU A 62 14.69 -11.34 -12.94
C LEU A 62 14.65 -10.07 -13.81
N GLU A 63 13.83 -10.08 -14.87
CA GLU A 63 13.65 -8.92 -15.74
C GLU A 63 12.97 -7.76 -15.01
N GLU A 64 11.91 -8.03 -14.24
CA GLU A 64 11.30 -7.00 -13.37
C GLU A 64 12.32 -6.43 -12.38
N LEU A 65 13.13 -7.28 -11.76
CA LEU A 65 14.16 -6.86 -10.81
C LEU A 65 15.21 -5.97 -11.47
N ASN A 66 15.71 -6.34 -12.64
CA ASN A 66 16.71 -5.55 -13.38
C ASN A 66 16.14 -4.25 -13.93
N THR A 67 14.86 -4.23 -14.32
CA THR A 67 14.20 -3.04 -14.88
C THR A 67 13.79 -2.06 -13.79
N TYR A 68 13.08 -2.55 -12.77
CA TYR A 68 12.40 -1.71 -11.78
C TYR A 68 13.09 -1.66 -10.42
N GLY A 69 14.09 -2.51 -10.18
CA GLY A 69 14.75 -2.68 -8.88
C GLY A 69 13.88 -3.42 -7.85
N ARG A 70 12.85 -4.14 -8.31
CA ARG A 70 11.88 -4.89 -7.49
C ARG A 70 11.10 -5.88 -8.35
N ILE A 71 10.57 -6.92 -7.70
CA ILE A 71 9.70 -7.92 -8.31
C ILE A 71 8.26 -7.62 -7.87
N ILE A 72 7.47 -7.07 -8.79
CA ILE A 72 6.07 -6.63 -8.58
C ILE A 72 5.10 -7.77 -8.86
N MET A 73 5.52 -8.72 -9.71
CA MET A 73 4.73 -9.81 -10.26
C MET A 73 3.51 -9.29 -11.02
N ARG A 74 3.72 -8.37 -11.98
CA ARG A 74 2.64 -7.68 -12.73
C ARG A 74 1.61 -8.65 -13.28
N ARG A 75 2.06 -9.82 -13.74
CA ARG A 75 1.21 -10.92 -14.24
C ARG A 75 0.06 -11.26 -13.30
N PHE A 76 0.26 -11.18 -12.00
CA PHE A 76 -0.78 -11.49 -11.02
C PHE A 76 -1.66 -10.30 -10.65
N ARG A 77 -1.50 -9.11 -11.24
CA ARG A 77 -2.48 -8.03 -11.05
C ARG A 77 -3.86 -8.45 -11.61
N PRO A 78 -4.96 -8.35 -10.84
CA PRO A 78 -6.30 -8.53 -11.40
C PRO A 78 -6.60 -7.47 -12.47
N VAL A 79 -7.07 -7.92 -13.64
CA VAL A 79 -7.46 -7.05 -14.76
C VAL A 79 -8.91 -7.28 -15.22
N ASP A 80 -9.58 -8.29 -14.66
CA ASP A 80 -10.99 -8.64 -14.95
C ASP A 80 -11.99 -7.69 -14.26
N HIS A 81 -11.51 -6.82 -13.38
CA HIS A 81 -12.34 -5.85 -12.66
C HIS A 81 -11.51 -4.67 -12.16
N ALA A 82 -12.18 -3.53 -11.95
CA ALA A 82 -11.56 -2.38 -11.32
C ALA A 82 -11.21 -2.69 -9.85
N ILE A 83 -9.99 -2.35 -9.44
CA ILE A 83 -9.59 -2.39 -8.04
C ILE A 83 -10.07 -1.07 -7.42
N LYS A 84 -11.10 -1.17 -6.58
CA LYS A 84 -11.71 -0.05 -5.85
C LYS A 84 -12.52 -0.58 -4.67
N ALA A 85 -12.95 0.30 -3.78
CA ALA A 85 -13.92 -0.07 -2.75
C ALA A 85 -15.28 -0.43 -3.40
N TYR A 86 -15.83 -1.58 -3.04
CA TYR A 86 -17.20 -2.00 -3.39
C TYR A 86 -18.09 -2.00 -2.15
N PRO A 87 -19.44 -2.02 -2.29
CA PRO A 87 -20.33 -2.28 -1.18
C PRO A 87 -19.96 -3.57 -0.46
N LEU A 88 -20.10 -3.60 0.87
CA LEU A 88 -19.58 -4.68 1.71
C LEU A 88 -20.11 -6.08 1.29
N ASP A 89 -21.38 -6.17 0.90
CA ASP A 89 -22.01 -7.42 0.50
C ASP A 89 -21.52 -7.95 -0.87
N ALA A 90 -20.77 -7.13 -1.63
CA ALA A 90 -20.12 -7.58 -2.85
C ALA A 90 -18.95 -8.53 -2.57
N TYR A 91 -18.32 -8.44 -1.40
CA TYR A 91 -17.17 -9.28 -1.04
C TYR A 91 -17.61 -10.69 -0.64
N PRO A 92 -17.01 -11.74 -1.21
CA PRO A 92 -17.37 -13.13 -0.92
C PRO A 92 -16.67 -13.63 0.36
N ALA A 93 -16.94 -12.98 1.49
CA ALA A 93 -16.32 -13.30 2.78
C ALA A 93 -17.26 -14.10 3.70
N ARG A 94 -16.69 -14.97 4.53
CA ARG A 94 -17.43 -15.57 5.65
C ARG A 94 -17.57 -14.60 6.84
N SER A 95 -16.51 -13.86 7.13
CA SER A 95 -16.49 -12.81 8.16
C SER A 95 -16.83 -11.44 7.58
N ARG A 96 -17.78 -10.74 8.18
CA ARG A 96 -18.11 -9.34 7.82
C ARG A 96 -16.94 -8.40 8.10
N GLN A 97 -16.17 -8.66 9.17
CA GLN A 97 -14.98 -7.87 9.49
C GLN A 97 -13.88 -8.06 8.43
N ALA A 98 -13.68 -9.29 7.95
CA ALA A 98 -12.75 -9.56 6.86
C ALA A 98 -13.17 -8.90 5.54
N ALA A 99 -14.48 -8.87 5.24
CA ALA A 99 -15.03 -8.12 4.11
C ALA A 99 -14.69 -6.63 4.18
N SER A 100 -14.79 -6.01 5.37
CA SER A 100 -14.43 -4.60 5.55
C SER A 100 -12.94 -4.36 5.30
N ILE A 101 -12.08 -5.28 5.69
CA ILE A 101 -10.63 -5.18 5.44
C ILE A 101 -10.33 -5.30 3.94
N MET A 102 -10.98 -6.23 3.22
CA MET A 102 -10.87 -6.34 1.76
C MET A 102 -11.29 -5.04 1.05
N LEU A 103 -12.38 -4.42 1.51
CA LEU A 103 -12.83 -3.12 1.02
C LEU A 103 -11.74 -2.06 1.17
N MET A 104 -11.16 -1.96 2.36
CA MET A 104 -10.14 -0.95 2.63
C MET A 104 -8.83 -1.21 1.90
N ILE A 105 -8.43 -2.48 1.71
CA ILE A 105 -7.28 -2.84 0.87
C ILE A 105 -7.49 -2.36 -0.56
N GLN A 106 -8.66 -2.64 -1.15
CA GLN A 106 -8.96 -2.20 -2.51
C GLN A 106 -9.10 -0.69 -2.63
N ASN A 107 -9.58 0.00 -1.60
CA ASN A 107 -9.57 1.47 -1.55
C ASN A 107 -8.14 2.03 -1.61
N ASN A 108 -7.21 1.46 -0.84
CA ASN A 108 -5.81 1.87 -0.84
C ASN A 108 -5.09 1.63 -2.19
N LEU A 109 -5.65 0.79 -3.06
CA LEU A 109 -5.12 0.44 -4.38
C LEU A 109 -5.98 0.99 -5.53
N ASP A 110 -7.02 1.77 -5.22
CA ASP A 110 -7.86 2.41 -6.22
C ASP A 110 -7.03 3.44 -7.02
N PRO A 111 -7.03 3.41 -8.37
CA PRO A 111 -6.34 4.43 -9.17
C PRO A 111 -6.75 5.88 -8.86
N ALA A 112 -7.94 6.12 -8.29
CA ALA A 112 -8.37 7.44 -7.84
C ALA A 112 -7.79 7.85 -6.47
N VAL A 113 -7.13 6.93 -5.76
CA VAL A 113 -6.63 7.10 -4.39
C VAL A 113 -5.11 6.88 -4.31
N ALA A 114 -4.60 5.82 -4.91
CA ALA A 114 -3.22 5.40 -4.84
C ALA A 114 -2.33 6.20 -5.79
N GLN A 115 -1.15 6.59 -5.31
CA GLN A 115 -0.16 7.30 -6.10
C GLN A 115 0.41 6.45 -7.26
N PHE A 116 0.72 5.18 -7.01
CA PHE A 116 1.18 4.24 -8.05
C PHE A 116 0.45 2.90 -7.87
N PRO A 117 -0.80 2.79 -8.35
CA PRO A 117 -1.69 1.67 -8.05
C PRO A 117 -1.12 0.32 -8.52
N HIS A 118 -0.44 0.29 -9.67
CA HIS A 118 0.09 -0.95 -10.25
C HIS A 118 1.36 -1.46 -9.56
N GLU A 119 2.08 -0.59 -8.85
CA GLU A 119 3.20 -0.91 -7.98
C GLU A 119 2.80 -1.03 -6.50
N LEU A 120 1.49 -1.08 -6.23
CA LEU A 120 0.89 -1.24 -4.89
C LEU A 120 1.29 -0.14 -3.89
N ILE A 121 1.58 1.07 -4.38
CA ILE A 121 1.99 2.22 -3.55
C ILE A 121 0.83 3.22 -3.45
N THR A 122 0.39 3.45 -2.22
CA THR A 122 -0.72 4.37 -1.95
C THR A 122 -0.25 5.82 -1.89
N TYR A 123 0.85 6.13 -1.17
CA TYR A 123 1.37 7.49 -1.08
C TYR A 123 2.81 7.53 -0.56
N GLY A 124 3.41 8.73 -0.55
CA GLY A 124 4.75 8.96 -0.01
C GLY A 124 5.87 8.41 -0.90
N GLY A 125 5.60 8.15 -2.18
CA GLY A 125 6.56 7.64 -3.16
C GLY A 125 6.86 6.15 -3.05
N ASN A 126 6.83 5.58 -1.84
CA ASN A 126 7.10 4.16 -1.60
C ASN A 126 6.26 3.52 -0.48
N GLY A 127 5.27 4.24 0.08
CA GLY A 127 4.34 3.73 1.08
C GLY A 127 3.38 2.72 0.45
N SER A 128 3.64 1.45 0.70
CA SER A 128 3.06 0.32 -0.03
C SER A 128 2.04 -0.47 0.80
N VAL A 129 1.07 -1.05 0.09
CA VAL A 129 0.06 -1.98 0.63
C VAL A 129 0.65 -3.38 0.75
N PHE A 130 1.24 -3.87 -0.35
CA PHE A 130 1.98 -5.13 -0.43
C PHE A 130 3.23 -4.94 -1.29
N GLN A 131 4.17 -5.88 -1.22
CA GLN A 131 5.40 -5.86 -2.01
C GLN A 131 5.16 -6.29 -3.45
N ASN A 132 4.19 -7.19 -3.67
CA ASN A 132 3.86 -7.76 -4.98
C ASN A 132 2.41 -8.23 -5.06
N TRP A 133 1.95 -8.53 -6.28
CA TRP A 133 0.57 -8.94 -6.53
C TRP A 133 0.24 -10.36 -6.05
N ALA A 134 1.22 -11.24 -5.82
CA ALA A 134 0.95 -12.54 -5.21
C ALA A 134 0.51 -12.40 -3.75
N GLN A 135 1.14 -11.50 -3.00
CA GLN A 135 0.72 -11.15 -1.64
C GLN A 135 -0.71 -10.61 -1.60
N TYR A 136 -1.05 -9.68 -2.52
CA TYR A 136 -2.43 -9.21 -2.67
C TYR A 136 -3.40 -10.38 -2.87
N ARG A 137 -3.13 -11.26 -3.84
CA ARG A 137 -4.02 -12.40 -4.15
C ARG A 137 -4.24 -13.32 -2.96
N LEU A 138 -3.16 -13.70 -2.27
CA LEU A 138 -3.24 -14.57 -1.11
C LEU A 138 -3.97 -13.93 0.06
N VAL A 139 -3.74 -12.63 0.33
CA VAL A 139 -4.47 -11.90 1.38
C VAL A 139 -5.95 -11.85 1.08
N MET A 140 -6.34 -11.52 -0.16
CA MET A 140 -7.74 -11.49 -0.56
C MET A 140 -8.40 -12.88 -0.43
N LYS A 141 -7.69 -13.96 -0.80
CA LYS A 141 -8.15 -15.33 -0.58
C LYS A 141 -8.35 -15.63 0.91
N TYR A 142 -7.34 -15.38 1.74
CA TYR A 142 -7.42 -15.66 3.18
C TYR A 142 -8.54 -14.88 3.86
N LEU A 143 -8.71 -13.60 3.54
CA LEU A 143 -9.81 -12.78 4.06
C LEU A 143 -11.19 -13.27 3.58
N SER A 144 -11.27 -13.86 2.39
CA SER A 144 -12.53 -14.42 1.88
C SER A 144 -12.95 -15.70 2.62
N GLU A 145 -11.99 -16.55 3.01
CA GLU A 145 -12.26 -17.87 3.58
C GLU A 145 -12.21 -17.92 5.12
N MET A 146 -11.56 -16.94 5.76
CA MET A 146 -11.38 -16.93 7.21
C MET A 146 -12.71 -16.81 7.98
N SER A 147 -12.76 -17.47 9.12
CA SER A 147 -13.83 -17.32 10.12
C SER A 147 -13.50 -16.26 11.18
N ASP A 148 -14.48 -15.92 12.02
CA ASP A 148 -14.33 -14.94 13.10
C ASP A 148 -13.49 -15.46 14.28
N ASP A 149 -13.09 -16.73 14.29
CA ASP A 149 -12.18 -17.33 15.28
C ASP A 149 -10.75 -17.49 14.73
N GLN A 150 -10.41 -16.74 13.68
CA GLN A 150 -9.07 -16.73 13.09
C GLN A 150 -8.48 -15.32 13.02
N THR A 151 -7.15 -15.27 12.97
CA THR A 151 -6.36 -14.06 12.74
C THR A 151 -5.36 -14.31 11.62
N LEU A 152 -5.33 -13.43 10.62
CA LEU A 152 -4.32 -13.39 9.57
C LEU A 152 -3.08 -12.64 10.07
N ALA A 153 -1.94 -13.32 10.09
CA ALA A 153 -0.66 -12.70 10.43
C ALA A 153 0.04 -12.15 9.19
N MET A 154 0.31 -10.85 9.18
CA MET A 154 0.95 -10.13 8.06
C MET A 154 2.38 -9.70 8.41
N TYR A 155 3.33 -10.16 7.60
CA TYR A 155 4.77 -9.94 7.74
C TYR A 155 5.25 -9.01 6.62
N SER A 156 5.16 -7.69 6.83
CA SER A 156 5.54 -6.67 5.85
C SER A 156 4.95 -6.94 4.45
N GLY A 157 3.65 -7.20 4.40
CA GLY A 157 2.93 -7.56 3.18
C GLY A 157 2.81 -9.07 2.93
N HIS A 158 3.73 -9.90 3.41
CA HIS A 158 3.62 -11.36 3.28
C HIS A 158 2.50 -11.91 4.19
N PRO A 159 1.48 -12.60 3.65
CA PRO A 159 0.48 -13.28 4.48
C PRO A 159 1.02 -14.62 4.97
N LEU A 160 1.50 -14.66 6.21
CA LEU A 160 2.07 -15.88 6.80
C LEU A 160 1.02 -17.01 6.88
N GLY A 161 -0.22 -16.65 7.20
CA GLY A 161 -1.35 -17.58 7.24
C GLY A 161 -2.42 -17.19 8.24
N LEU A 162 -3.48 -18.00 8.25
CA LEU A 162 -4.57 -17.91 9.21
C LEU A 162 -4.26 -18.78 10.43
N PHE A 163 -4.31 -18.19 11.62
CA PHE A 163 -4.07 -18.86 12.89
C PHE A 163 -5.34 -18.82 13.75
N PRO A 164 -5.65 -19.90 14.52
CA PRO A 164 -6.75 -19.87 15.47
C PRO A 164 -6.60 -18.73 16.49
N SER A 165 -7.70 -18.07 16.78
CA SER A 165 -7.82 -17.00 17.78
C SER A 165 -9.21 -17.04 18.44
N ASN A 166 -9.90 -15.90 18.55
CA ASN A 166 -11.24 -15.81 19.13
C ASN A 166 -12.03 -14.63 18.50
N PRO A 167 -13.37 -14.58 18.62
CA PRO A 167 -14.20 -13.53 18.02
C PRO A 167 -13.77 -12.09 18.34
N GLU A 168 -13.26 -11.83 19.54
CA GLU A 168 -12.82 -10.49 19.99
C GLU A 168 -11.38 -10.15 19.56
N ALA A 169 -10.63 -11.11 19.03
CA ALA A 169 -9.28 -10.87 18.51
C ALA A 169 -9.31 -10.06 17.20
N PRO A 170 -8.22 -9.35 16.86
CA PRO A 170 -8.09 -8.74 15.54
C PRO A 170 -8.17 -9.80 14.43
N ARG A 171 -8.92 -9.52 13.36
CA ARG A 171 -8.92 -10.39 12.16
C ARG A 171 -7.58 -10.37 11.43
N VAL A 172 -6.84 -9.27 11.52
CA VAL A 172 -5.53 -9.12 10.91
C VAL A 172 -4.58 -8.42 11.87
N VAL A 173 -3.36 -8.95 12.02
CA VAL A 173 -2.25 -8.28 12.70
C VAL A 173 -1.20 -7.94 11.67
N VAL A 174 -0.90 -6.65 11.52
CA VAL A 174 0.00 -6.15 10.47
C VAL A 174 1.27 -5.57 11.06
N THR A 175 2.40 -6.06 10.55
CA THR A 175 3.73 -5.45 10.74
C THR A 175 4.25 -4.99 9.39
N ASN A 176 4.91 -3.83 9.34
CA ASN A 176 5.54 -3.29 8.13
C ASN A 176 6.89 -2.70 8.50
N GLY A 177 7.98 -3.13 7.86
CA GLY A 177 9.29 -2.52 8.05
C GLY A 177 9.94 -2.83 9.41
N MET A 178 9.41 -3.80 10.16
CA MET A 178 9.98 -4.19 11.46
C MET A 178 11.33 -4.87 11.23
N VAL A 179 12.38 -4.33 11.84
CA VAL A 179 13.76 -4.76 11.66
C VAL A 179 14.50 -4.72 13.00
N ILE A 180 15.60 -5.47 13.09
CA ILE A 180 16.55 -5.32 14.20
C ILE A 180 17.14 -3.91 14.11
N PRO A 181 17.19 -3.12 15.21
CA PRO A 181 17.53 -1.70 15.14
C PRO A 181 18.84 -1.36 14.40
N ASN A 182 19.88 -2.18 14.56
CA ASN A 182 21.17 -1.98 13.90
C ASN A 182 21.16 -2.25 12.37
N HIS A 183 20.03 -2.71 11.82
CA HIS A 183 19.79 -2.98 10.40
C HIS A 183 18.63 -2.13 9.84
N SER A 184 18.38 -0.96 10.43
CA SER A 184 17.31 -0.04 10.05
C SER A 184 17.78 1.14 9.18
N SER A 185 18.93 1.01 8.51
CA SER A 185 19.40 2.04 7.59
C SER A 185 18.60 2.05 6.28
N GLN A 186 18.68 3.15 5.53
CA GLN A 186 18.05 3.27 4.22
C GLN A 186 18.56 2.19 3.23
N ASP A 187 19.86 1.93 3.22
CA ASP A 187 20.48 0.91 2.37
C ASP A 187 20.01 -0.50 2.75
N ASP A 188 19.84 -0.77 4.05
CA ASP A 188 19.29 -2.04 4.52
C ASP A 188 17.85 -2.22 4.06
N TYR A 189 17.01 -1.19 4.22
CA TYR A 189 15.64 -1.21 3.72
C TYR A 189 15.58 -1.48 2.21
N GLU A 190 16.36 -0.76 1.41
CA GLU A 190 16.33 -0.94 -0.05
C GLU A 190 16.75 -2.34 -0.47
N ARG A 191 17.78 -2.89 0.16
CA ARG A 191 18.23 -4.27 -0.05
C ARG A 191 17.14 -5.27 0.36
N MET A 192 16.59 -5.14 1.57
CA MET A 192 15.56 -6.05 2.09
C MET A 192 14.26 -5.98 1.30
N ASN A 193 13.89 -4.80 0.80
CA ASN A 193 12.70 -4.64 -0.02
C ASN A 193 12.88 -5.29 -1.40
N ALA A 194 14.03 -5.08 -2.05
CA ALA A 194 14.32 -5.73 -3.32
C ALA A 194 14.42 -7.26 -3.18
N LEU A 195 14.88 -7.77 -2.03
CA LEU A 195 14.88 -9.20 -1.69
C LEU A 195 13.49 -9.78 -1.40
N GLY A 196 12.45 -8.96 -1.28
CA GLY A 196 11.10 -9.42 -0.99
C GLY A 196 10.85 -9.76 0.50
N VAL A 197 11.66 -9.24 1.43
CA VAL A 197 11.59 -9.58 2.87
C VAL A 197 11.08 -8.45 3.77
N THR A 198 10.90 -7.23 3.24
CA THR A 198 10.29 -6.13 3.99
C THR A 198 9.62 -5.10 3.08
N GLN A 199 8.79 -4.24 3.64
CA GLN A 199 8.16 -3.12 2.93
C GLN A 199 8.03 -1.91 3.84
N TYR A 200 8.00 -0.72 3.22
CA TYR A 200 7.60 0.49 3.94
C TYR A 200 6.10 0.69 3.77
N GLY A 201 5.37 0.62 4.88
CA GLY A 201 3.91 0.76 4.92
C GLY A 201 3.41 2.17 5.16
N GLN A 202 4.31 3.16 5.34
CA GLN A 202 3.93 4.47 5.88
C GLN A 202 3.07 4.28 7.16
N MET A 203 2.04 5.09 7.36
CA MET A 203 1.06 4.97 8.43
C MET A 203 -0.17 4.22 7.95
N THR A 204 -0.81 4.70 6.87
CA THR A 204 -2.13 4.23 6.41
C THR A 204 -2.10 3.40 5.13
N ALA A 205 -0.96 3.35 4.43
CA ALA A 205 -0.81 2.56 3.21
C ALA A 205 -0.75 1.05 3.54
N GLY A 206 0.19 0.65 4.38
CA GLY A 206 0.39 -0.73 4.80
C GLY A 206 -0.55 -1.20 5.91
N SER A 207 -1.39 -0.33 6.46
CA SER A 207 -2.44 -0.67 7.45
C SER A 207 -3.86 -0.61 6.88
N TYR A 208 -3.98 -0.37 5.57
CA TYR A 208 -5.24 -0.47 4.83
C TYR A 208 -6.29 0.53 5.33
N MET A 209 -5.93 1.80 5.48
CA MET A 209 -6.88 2.82 5.96
C MET A 209 -6.63 4.23 5.42
N TYR A 210 -6.02 4.35 4.23
CA TYR A 210 -5.84 5.65 3.60
C TYR A 210 -7.13 6.08 2.92
N ILE A 211 -7.55 7.33 3.11
CA ILE A 211 -8.85 7.85 2.63
C ILE A 211 -8.70 9.10 1.76
N GLY A 212 -7.55 9.21 1.09
CA GLY A 212 -7.21 10.38 0.27
C GLY A 212 -6.71 11.58 1.10
N PRO A 213 -6.64 12.77 0.48
CA PRO A 213 -5.97 13.93 1.06
C PRO A 213 -6.75 14.61 2.20
N GLN A 214 -8.02 14.25 2.42
CA GLN A 214 -8.89 14.90 3.41
C GLN A 214 -8.30 14.93 4.82
N GLY A 215 -7.60 13.86 5.23
CA GLY A 215 -6.97 13.80 6.55
C GLY A 215 -5.87 14.86 6.73
N ILE A 216 -5.07 15.08 5.68
CA ILE A 216 -4.02 16.10 5.69
C ILE A 216 -4.63 17.50 5.60
N VAL A 217 -5.67 17.72 4.79
CA VAL A 217 -6.39 19.01 4.75
C VAL A 217 -6.89 19.39 6.14
N HIS A 218 -7.54 18.47 6.86
CA HIS A 218 -7.99 18.71 8.22
C HIS A 218 -6.81 19.00 9.16
N GLY A 219 -5.78 18.15 9.16
CA GLY A 219 -4.60 18.33 10.00
C GLY A 219 -3.92 19.68 9.79
N THR A 220 -3.65 20.05 8.55
CA THR A 220 -3.04 21.34 8.20
C THR A 220 -3.94 22.51 8.59
N THR A 221 -5.26 22.40 8.47
CA THR A 221 -6.20 23.44 8.93
C THR A 221 -6.03 23.69 10.43
N ILE A 222 -6.00 22.62 11.23
CA ILE A 222 -5.76 22.72 12.67
C ILE A 222 -4.37 23.28 12.99
N THR A 223 -3.34 22.92 12.22
CA THR A 223 -2.00 23.50 12.38
C THR A 223 -2.00 25.00 12.17
N LEU A 224 -2.63 25.50 11.10
CA LEU A 224 -2.67 26.94 10.80
C LEU A 224 -3.43 27.72 11.87
N LEU A 225 -4.60 27.23 12.31
CA LEU A 225 -5.37 27.86 13.37
C LEU A 225 -4.58 27.95 14.68
N ASN A 226 -3.90 26.87 15.09
CA ASN A 226 -3.09 26.87 16.31
C ASN A 226 -1.83 27.73 16.20
N ALA A 227 -1.17 27.73 15.03
CA ALA A 227 -0.03 28.61 14.79
C ALA A 227 -0.43 30.09 14.93
N ALA A 228 -1.60 30.47 14.41
CA ALA A 228 -2.10 31.83 14.54
C ALA A 228 -2.48 32.19 15.98
N ARG A 229 -3.13 31.29 16.74
CA ARG A 229 -3.42 31.51 18.16
C ARG A 229 -2.13 31.71 18.97
N LEU A 230 -1.15 30.83 18.76
CA LEU A 230 0.10 30.84 19.52
C LEU A 230 1.00 32.03 19.17
N HIS A 231 1.15 32.34 17.88
CA HIS A 231 2.15 33.30 17.42
C HIS A 231 1.58 34.67 17.07
N LEU A 232 0.29 34.78 16.78
CA LEU A 232 -0.38 36.06 16.46
C LEU A 232 -1.36 36.49 17.56
N GLY A 233 -1.52 35.69 18.62
CA GLY A 233 -2.38 36.02 19.76
C GLY A 233 -3.87 36.08 19.39
N LEU A 234 -4.28 35.40 18.32
CA LEU A 234 -5.68 35.39 17.91
C LEU A 234 -6.57 34.63 18.93
N PRO A 235 -7.80 35.10 19.17
CA PRO A 235 -8.80 34.36 19.95
C PRO A 235 -9.11 32.98 19.37
N ASP A 236 -9.63 32.08 20.19
CA ASP A 236 -9.91 30.69 19.78
C ASP A 236 -10.91 30.60 18.62
N GLU A 237 -11.91 31.48 18.58
CA GLU A 237 -12.96 31.51 17.56
C GLU A 237 -12.60 32.37 16.35
N ALA A 238 -11.40 32.97 16.32
CA ALA A 238 -11.01 33.86 15.24
C ALA A 238 -10.70 33.09 13.94
N THR A 239 -11.20 33.62 12.83
CA THR A 239 -10.74 33.23 11.48
C THR A 239 -9.38 33.84 11.18
N LEU A 240 -8.69 33.31 10.17
CA LEU A 240 -7.43 33.88 9.69
C LEU A 240 -7.60 34.96 8.61
N ALA A 241 -8.76 35.63 8.58
CA ALA A 241 -9.04 36.68 7.61
C ALA A 241 -8.00 37.81 7.70
N GLY A 242 -7.42 38.18 6.56
CA GLY A 242 -6.35 39.18 6.47
C GLY A 242 -4.95 38.65 6.79
N ILE A 243 -4.79 37.37 7.12
CA ILE A 243 -3.48 36.73 7.30
C ILE A 243 -3.04 36.09 5.97
N THR A 244 -1.78 36.29 5.63
CA THR A 244 -1.12 35.61 4.51
C THR A 244 -0.25 34.46 5.04
N PHE A 245 -0.61 33.23 4.68
CA PHE A 245 0.20 32.05 4.89
C PHE A 245 1.11 31.82 3.68
N VAL A 246 2.42 31.95 3.86
CA VAL A 246 3.43 31.70 2.82
C VAL A 246 4.07 30.35 3.06
N THR A 247 4.04 29.48 2.06
CA THR A 247 4.58 28.12 2.15
C THR A 247 5.22 27.66 0.83
N SER A 248 5.61 26.39 0.77
CA SER A 248 6.16 25.77 -0.44
C SER A 248 5.77 24.30 -0.54
N GLY A 249 5.85 23.76 -1.77
CA GLY A 249 5.58 22.36 -2.07
C GLY A 249 4.09 22.08 -2.34
N LEU A 250 3.81 21.41 -3.45
CA LEU A 250 2.48 20.95 -3.86
C LEU A 250 2.50 19.46 -4.22
N GLY A 251 3.17 18.65 -3.39
CA GLY A 251 3.19 17.19 -3.49
C GLY A 251 1.98 16.54 -2.82
N GLY A 252 1.97 15.20 -2.69
CA GLY A 252 0.79 14.46 -2.20
C GLY A 252 0.24 14.89 -0.82
N MET A 253 1.10 15.29 0.12
CA MET A 253 0.67 15.85 1.41
C MET A 253 0.63 17.39 1.39
N SER A 254 1.67 18.03 0.84
CA SER A 254 1.80 19.50 0.85
C SER A 254 0.80 20.22 -0.06
N GLY A 255 0.19 19.53 -1.03
CA GLY A 255 -0.92 20.06 -1.84
C GLY A 255 -2.17 20.40 -1.02
N ALA A 256 -2.31 19.87 0.20
CA ALA A 256 -3.44 20.18 1.10
C ALA A 256 -3.40 21.61 1.67
N GLN A 257 -2.25 22.27 1.64
CA GLN A 257 -1.98 23.55 2.30
C GLN A 257 -2.91 24.68 1.82
N ALA A 258 -3.07 24.82 0.50
CA ALA A 258 -3.92 25.87 -0.08
C ALA A 258 -5.39 25.70 0.34
N LYS A 259 -5.90 24.46 0.36
CA LYS A 259 -7.27 24.17 0.78
C LYS A 259 -7.44 24.42 2.28
N ALA A 260 -6.47 24.01 3.10
CA ALA A 260 -6.47 24.22 4.54
C ALA A 260 -6.47 25.72 4.90
N ALA A 261 -5.60 26.51 4.26
CA ALA A 261 -5.57 27.97 4.42
C ALA A 261 -6.91 28.61 4.05
N THR A 262 -7.51 28.19 2.94
CA THR A 262 -8.85 28.64 2.52
C THR A 262 -9.92 28.34 3.58
N ILE A 263 -9.92 27.13 4.15
CA ILE A 263 -10.87 26.73 5.21
C ILE A 263 -10.66 27.59 6.47
N ALA A 264 -9.41 27.86 6.82
CA ALA A 264 -9.06 28.69 7.98
C ALA A 264 -9.34 30.20 7.75
N GLY A 265 -9.61 30.62 6.51
CA GLY A 265 -9.87 32.02 6.14
C GLY A 265 -8.62 32.84 5.79
N ALA A 266 -7.46 32.20 5.64
CA ALA A 266 -6.20 32.86 5.26
C ALA A 266 -6.03 32.94 3.72
N ALA A 267 -5.28 33.94 3.26
CA ALA A 267 -4.68 33.89 1.93
C ALA A 267 -3.49 32.91 1.94
N CYS A 268 -3.31 32.12 0.88
CA CYS A 268 -2.21 31.17 0.75
C CYS A 268 -1.34 31.54 -0.45
N ILE A 269 -0.03 31.54 -0.26
CA ILE A 269 0.99 31.65 -1.31
C ILE A 269 1.90 30.44 -1.22
#